data_AF-A0A3G8H752-F1
#
_entry.id   AF-A0A3G8H752-F1
#
_cell.length_a   1.000
_cell.length_b   1.000
_cell.length_c   1.000
_cell.angle_alpha   90.00
_cell.angle_beta   90.00
_cell.angle_gamma   90.00
#
_symmetry.space_group_name_H-M   'P 1'
#
loop_
_entity.id
_entity.type
_entity.pdbx_description
1 polymer ?
#
loop_
_entity_poly.entity_id
_entity_poly.type
_entity_poly.pdbx_seq_one_letter_code
_entity_poly.pdbx_strand_id
1 'polypeptide(L)' 'MAKQVFSRAHYLQILNEALRHHPQWRPGMEFVFFPIGSRARDAKLITCTGPTSCHAIHAQVAHVASHLCEVAE' A
#
# COMPACT_ATOMS: atom_id res chain seq x y z
N MET A 1 12.50 -8.44 -15.23
CA MET A 1 11.05 -8.61 -15.08
C MET A 1 10.40 -7.32 -15.52
N ALA A 2 9.45 -7.36 -16.46
CA ALA A 2 8.70 -6.16 -16.85
C ALA A 2 7.79 -5.77 -15.68
N LYS A 3 7.89 -4.54 -15.18
CA LYS A 3 7.00 -4.07 -14.13
C LYS A 3 5.60 -4.00 -14.69
N GLN A 4 4.63 -4.54 -13.95
CA GLN A 4 3.24 -4.46 -14.37
C GLN A 4 2.71 -3.08 -14.01
N VAL A 5 2.11 -2.41 -15.00
CA VAL A 5 1.50 -1.09 -14.81
C VAL A 5 0.14 -1.28 -14.15
N PHE A 6 0.01 -0.81 -12.91
CA PHE A 6 -1.23 -0.85 -12.15
C PHE A 6 -1.73 0.57 -11.88
N SER A 7 -3.04 0.77 -12.00
CA SER A 7 -3.67 2.00 -11.51
C SER A 7 -3.47 2.11 -10.00
N ARG A 8 -3.36 3.34 -9.46
CA ARG A 8 -3.20 3.59 -8.02
C ARG A 8 -4.19 2.83 -7.13
N ALA A 9 -5.45 2.70 -7.56
CA ALA A 9 -6.47 1.94 -6.85
C ALA A 9 -6.11 0.46 -6.71
N HIS A 10 -5.68 -0.15 -7.82
CA HIS A 10 -5.29 -1.56 -7.87
C HIS A 10 -4.01 -1.79 -7.06
N TYR A 11 -3.05 -0.85 -7.15
CA TYR A 11 -1.84 -0.88 -6.34
C TYR A 11 -2.14 -0.86 -4.83
N LEU A 12 -3.08 -0.02 -4.38
CA LEU A 12 -3.51 0.00 -2.99
C LEU A 12 -4.15 -1.33 -2.54
N GLN A 13 -4.93 -1.97 -3.42
CA GLN A 13 -5.51 -3.28 -3.12
C GLN A 13 -4.44 -4.34 -2.94
N ILE A 14 -3.44 -4.38 -3.83
CA ILE A 14 -2.31 -5.32 -3.75
C ILE A 14 -1.55 -5.12 -2.44
N LEU A 15 -1.27 -3.86 -2.07
CA LEU A 15 -0.60 -3.54 -0.81
C LEU A 15 -1.38 -4.04 0.42
N ASN A 16 -2.69 -3.80 0.45
CA ASN A 16 -3.54 -4.25 1.56
C ASN A 16 -3.71 -5.77 1.61
N GLU A 17 -3.80 -6.43 0.46
CA GLU A 17 -3.85 -7.88 0.39
C GLU A 17 -2.54 -8.48 0.91
N ALA A 18 -1.39 -8.03 0.41
CA ALA A 18 -0.07 -8.46 0.89
C ALA A 18 0.10 -8.21 2.39
N LEU A 19 -0.37 -7.05 2.88
CA LEU A 19 -0.33 -6.70 4.29
C LEU A 19 -1.18 -7.66 5.13
N ARG A 20 -2.40 -8.02 4.68
CA ARG A 20 -3.29 -8.98 5.38
C ARG A 20 -2.72 -10.39 5.42
N HIS A 21 -1.93 -10.79 4.42
CA HIS A 21 -1.23 -12.07 4.40
C HIS A 21 0.06 -12.09 5.24
N HIS A 22 0.51 -10.95 5.76
CA HIS A 22 1.72 -10.87 6.56
C HIS A 22 1.50 -11.47 7.97
N PRO A 23 2.42 -12.29 8.51
CA PRO A 23 2.25 -12.96 9.80
C PRO A 23 2.15 -12.01 11.00
N GLN A 24 2.61 -10.76 10.83
CA GLN A 24 2.56 -9.72 11.85
C GLN A 24 1.39 -8.74 11.66
N TRP A 25 0.49 -9.03 10.72
CA TRP A 25 -0.70 -8.24 10.50
C TRP A 25 -1.60 -8.21 11.75
N ARG A 26 -2.25 -7.07 11.98
CA ARG A 26 -3.24 -6.92 13.04
C ARG A 26 -4.42 -6.09 12.54
N PRO A 27 -5.63 -6.29 13.09
CA PRO A 27 -6.77 -5.44 12.79
C PRO A 27 -6.46 -3.96 13.09
N GLY A 28 -6.81 -3.08 12.15
CA GLY A 28 -6.44 -1.66 12.17
C GLY A 28 -5.16 -1.30 11.40
N MET A 29 -4.51 -2.28 10.77
CA MET A 29 -3.38 -2.04 9.85
C MET A 29 -3.83 -2.12 8.40
N GLU A 30 -3.92 -0.97 7.74
CA GLU A 30 -4.23 -0.86 6.31
C GLU A 30 -3.45 0.27 5.66
N PHE A 31 -3.05 0.04 4.42
CA PHE A 31 -2.64 1.12 3.52
C PHE A 31 -3.87 1.91 3.08
N VAL A 32 -3.78 3.23 3.11
CA VAL A 32 -4.86 4.13 2.72
C VAL A 32 -4.33 5.26 1.85
N PHE A 33 -5.19 5.85 1.03
CA PHE A 33 -4.87 7.10 0.35
C PHE A 33 -4.81 8.25 1.35
N PHE A 34 -3.89 9.19 1.12
CA PHE A 34 -3.77 10.43 1.87
C PHE A 34 -4.18 11.64 0.99
N PRO A 35 -5.03 12.55 1.48
CA PRO A 35 -5.68 12.53 2.80
C PRO A 35 -6.65 11.35 2.97
N ILE A 36 -6.84 10.92 4.24
CA ILE A 36 -7.64 9.72 4.56
C ILE A 36 -9.06 9.90 3.99
N GLY A 37 -9.51 8.93 3.20
CA GLY A 37 -10.80 8.98 2.49
C GLY A 37 -10.72 9.54 1.07
N SER A 38 -9.57 9.99 0.61
CA SER A 38 -9.37 10.38 -0.79
C SER A 38 -9.51 9.20 -1.75
N ARG A 39 -10.06 9.48 -2.93
CA ARG A 39 -10.06 8.55 -4.06
C ARG A 39 -8.67 8.48 -4.68
N ALA A 40 -8.35 7.40 -5.37
CA ALA A 40 -7.03 7.18 -5.99
C ALA A 40 -6.54 8.35 -6.87
N ARG A 41 -7.47 9.01 -7.58
CA ARG A 41 -7.20 10.17 -8.44
C ARG A 41 -6.88 11.47 -7.68
N ASP A 42 -7.43 11.62 -6.48
CA ASP A 42 -7.32 12.82 -5.63
C ASP A 42 -6.27 12.64 -4.53
N ALA A 43 -5.77 11.41 -4.36
CA ALA A 43 -4.77 11.05 -3.38
C ALA A 43 -3.42 11.67 -3.74
N LYS A 44 -2.74 12.29 -2.76
CA LYS A 44 -1.38 12.77 -2.95
C LYS A 44 -0.37 11.63 -2.84
N LEU A 45 -0.61 10.72 -1.90
CA LEU A 45 0.26 9.59 -1.59
C LEU A 45 -0.53 8.46 -0.93
N ILE A 46 0.10 7.29 -0.81
CA ILE A 46 -0.40 6.19 -0.01
C ILE A 46 0.32 6.23 1.33
N THR A 47 -0.45 6.22 2.41
CA THR A 47 0.04 6.16 3.79
C THR A 47 -0.48 4.90 4.47
N CYS A 48 -0.10 4.70 5.73
CA CYS A 48 -0.43 3.50 6.47
C CYS A 48 -1.16 3.89 7.75
N THR A 49 -2.20 3.14 8.08
CA THR A 49 -2.91 3.22 9.34
C THR A 49 -2.42 2.10 10.26
N GLY A 50 -2.34 2.38 11.56
CA GLY A 50 -1.90 1.40 12.56
C GLY A 50 -0.81 1.91 13.50
N PRO A 51 -0.42 1.13 14.53
CA PRO A 51 0.58 1.50 15.51
C PRO A 51 1.97 1.66 14.87
N THR A 52 2.76 2.61 15.39
CA THR A 52 4.10 2.97 14.87
C THR A 52 5.06 1.77 14.79
N SER A 53 4.89 0.79 15.67
CA SER A 53 5.65 -0.48 15.67
C SER A 53 5.53 -1.28 14.37
N CYS A 54 4.51 -1.00 13.54
CA CYS A 54 4.26 -1.70 12.28
C CYS A 54 4.68 -0.91 11.04
N HIS A 55 5.30 0.27 11.20
CA HIS A 55 5.91 0.98 10.08
C HIS A 55 6.97 0.16 9.33
N ALA A 56 7.70 -0.72 10.02
CA ALA A 56 8.68 -1.59 9.37
C ALA A 56 8.03 -2.57 8.38
N ILE A 57 6.88 -3.15 8.75
CA ILE A 57 6.11 -4.07 7.88
C ILE A 57 5.56 -3.30 6.69
N HIS A 58 5.01 -2.10 6.94
CA HIS A 58 4.50 -1.24 5.87
C HIS A 58 5.61 -0.83 4.87
N ALA A 59 6.79 -0.49 5.37
CA ALA A 59 7.94 -0.15 4.52
C ALA A 59 8.38 -1.36 3.68
N GLN A 60 8.40 -2.56 4.26
CA GLN A 60 8.77 -3.78 3.56
C GLN A 60 7.76 -4.14 2.45
N VAL A 61 6.46 -4.09 2.75
CA VAL A 61 5.39 -4.35 1.77
C VAL A 61 5.40 -3.31 0.65
N ALA A 62 5.56 -2.02 0.99
CA ALA A 62 5.66 -0.95 -0.01
C ALA A 62 6.92 -1.07 -0.89
N HIS A 63 8.04 -1.49 -0.32
CA HIS A 63 9.28 -1.70 -1.06
C HIS A 63 9.14 -2.84 -2.08
N VAL A 64 8.65 -4.01 -1.65
CA VAL A 64 8.41 -5.14 -2.56
C VAL A 64 7.43 -4.75 -3.68
N ALA A 65 6.34 -4.05 -3.34
CA ALA A 65 5.35 -3.62 -4.31
C ALA A 65 5.91 -2.60 -5.32
N SER A 66 6.77 -1.67 -4.91
CA SER A 66 7.45 -0.69 -5.78
C SER A 66 8.41 -1.33 -6.80
N HIS A 67 8.96 -2.50 -6.46
CA HIS A 67 9.80 -3.27 -7.37
C HIS A 67 8.98 -4.05 -8.40
N LEU A 68 7.73 -4.40 -8.08
CA LEU A 68 6.85 -5.23 -8.91
C LEU A 68 5.87 -4.41 -9.77
N CYS A 69 5.50 -3.21 -9.32
CA CYS A 69 4.46 -2.39 -9.93
C CYS A 69 5.03 -1.06 -10.43
N GLU A 70 4.62 -0.65 -11.64
CA GLU A 70 4.67 0.75 -12.06
C GLU A 70 3.30 1.38 -11.84
N VAL A 71 3.28 2.56 -11.21
CA VAL A 71 2.04 3.28 -10.98
C VAL A 71 1.83 4.21 -12.17
N ALA A 72 0.86 3.89 -13.04
CA ALA A 72 0.39 4.85 -14.03
C ALA A 72 -0.47 5.91 -13.35
N GLU A 73 -0.17 7.17 -13.68
CA GLU A 73 -0.83 8.37 -13.16
C GLU A 73 -2.31 8.46 -13.58
#